data_AF-A0A1M3HAP1-F1
#
_entry.id   AF-A0A1M3HAP1-F1
#
_cell.length_a   1.000
_cell.length_b   1.000
_cell.length_c   1.000
_cell.angle_alpha   90.00
_cell.angle_beta   90.00
_cell.angle_gamma   90.00
#
_symmetry.space_group_name_H-M   'P 1'
#
loop_
_entity.id
_entity.type
_entity.pdbx_description
1 polymer ?
#
loop_
_entity_poly.entity_id
_entity_poly.type
_entity_poly.pdbx_seq_one_letter_code
_entity_poly.pdbx_strand_id
1 'polypeptide(L)'
;MNNGKSSGRWPLLGLLTSAGASLCCIVPVLALVSGVSGAASSLSWLDAWRPYLIGLSVVFLGLAWYHQLRPGKAEADCGCETEKRSFWQGRRFLAIETVLAGLLMTFPIYAHVFYHNGGNGISAGSVQDHRVEVALRIKGMGCADCEGPINNKLAGVKGVLAYNTSFLTGSSRVTFDSTQTSVARIVSAIEETGYKVKDYMVGAQKISRVDTAKVSIYKVGLICNADPSIGCGSRSKPVLLALEKNPAVKEAWLNRQGTMIAVVWRDKDEAENIAEPVLPENNVPFVRLSDGEATPYRAELGRENLWYRGAGVDALSREEAATIAESVVRHALESKLITQTEAGRIRSEVEAYFRGELVKLRTATELNEDSQGKFRQDLYSIGEKSIGKERTMEAMRLYQEHCRKQCPGDSTYAVPGTAKDCCKKDKIL
;
A
#
# COMPACT_ATOMS: atom_id res chain seq x y z
N MET A 1 63.38 25.06 35.31
CA MET A 1 62.77 26.41 35.32
C MET A 1 62.22 26.70 33.92
N ASN A 2 61.08 27.38 33.89
CA ASN A 2 60.36 27.99 32.77
C ASN A 2 59.44 27.14 31.86
N ASN A 3 58.15 27.32 32.17
CA ASN A 3 56.97 27.25 31.33
C ASN A 3 57.14 27.87 29.93
N GLY A 4 56.50 27.22 28.95
CA GLY A 4 56.12 27.81 27.68
C GLY A 4 54.86 27.13 27.15
N LYS A 5 53.68 27.61 27.58
CA LYS A 5 52.39 27.29 26.95
C LYS A 5 52.39 27.88 25.53
N SER A 6 52.08 27.06 24.53
CA SER A 6 51.58 27.51 23.23
C SER A 6 50.32 26.71 22.89
N SER A 7 49.22 27.45 22.82
CA SER A 7 47.85 27.01 22.63
C SER A 7 47.55 26.68 21.17
N GLY A 8 47.42 25.38 20.86
CA GLY A 8 46.72 24.90 19.66
C GLY A 8 45.35 24.35 20.05
N ARG A 9 44.34 25.22 20.15
CA ARG A 9 42.92 24.83 20.23
C ARG A 9 42.61 24.00 18.98
N TRP A 10 42.61 22.67 19.03
CA TRP A 10 41.93 21.76 18.09
C TRP A 10 41.82 20.26 18.49
N PRO A 11 41.94 19.79 19.75
CA PRO A 11 41.62 18.39 20.07
C PRO A 11 40.11 18.13 20.30
N LEU A 12 39.30 19.17 20.52
CA LEU A 12 37.87 19.01 20.83
C LEU A 12 36.96 18.83 19.59
N LEU A 13 37.40 19.27 18.41
CA LEU A 13 36.60 19.14 17.19
C LEU A 13 36.66 17.71 16.61
N GLY A 14 37.76 16.98 16.82
CA GLY A 14 37.91 15.59 16.38
C GLY A 14 37.12 14.57 17.21
N LEU A 15 36.90 14.85 18.50
CA LEU A 15 36.09 14.00 19.38
C LEU A 15 34.58 14.16 19.11
N LEU A 16 34.13 15.36 18.73
CA LEU A 16 32.71 15.61 18.41
C LEU A 16 32.31 15.05 17.02
N THR A 17 33.22 15.06 16.04
CA THR A 17 32.96 14.42 14.73
C THR A 17 33.01 12.90 14.79
N SER A 18 33.88 12.32 15.64
CA SER A 18 33.91 10.88 15.92
C SER A 18 32.57 10.40 16.51
N ALA A 19 32.02 11.09 17.51
CA ALA A 19 30.74 10.70 18.11
C ALA A 19 29.58 10.77 17.10
N GLY A 20 29.51 11.83 16.28
CA GLY A 20 28.43 12.00 15.30
C GLY A 20 28.43 10.93 14.19
N ALA A 21 29.61 10.58 13.66
CA ALA A 21 29.73 9.57 12.61
C ALA A 21 29.50 8.15 13.14
N SER A 22 29.99 7.86 14.36
CA SER A 22 29.79 6.56 15.00
C SER A 22 28.32 6.31 15.35
N LEU A 23 27.54 7.34 15.73
CA LEU A 23 26.11 7.17 16.04
C LEU A 23 25.31 6.67 14.83
N CYS A 24 25.58 7.13 13.61
CA CYS A 24 24.85 6.65 12.42
C CYS A 24 25.12 5.19 12.05
N CYS A 25 26.24 4.60 12.48
CA CYS A 25 26.61 3.20 12.16
C CYS A 25 26.41 2.25 13.35
N ILE A 26 26.58 2.75 14.57
CA ILE A 26 26.42 1.97 15.80
C ILE A 26 24.94 1.86 16.19
N VAL A 27 24.13 2.91 15.99
CA VAL A 27 22.70 2.89 16.36
C VAL A 27 21.91 1.82 15.60
N PRO A 28 22.09 1.60 14.28
CA PRO A 28 21.41 0.50 13.58
C PRO A 28 21.83 -0.89 14.08
N VAL A 29 23.11 -1.08 14.40
CA VAL A 29 23.63 -2.35 14.91
C VAL A 29 23.16 -2.60 16.34
N LEU A 30 23.18 -1.58 17.20
CA LEU A 30 22.63 -1.65 18.56
C LEU A 30 21.11 -1.86 18.53
N ALA A 31 20.38 -1.20 17.62
CA ALA A 31 18.94 -1.39 17.44
C ALA A 31 18.59 -2.82 16.98
N LEU A 32 19.42 -3.43 16.13
CA LEU A 32 19.30 -4.84 15.75
C LEU A 32 19.58 -5.78 16.93
N VAL A 33 20.61 -5.49 17.74
CA VAL A 33 20.95 -6.30 18.92
C VAL A 33 19.93 -6.11 20.06
N SER A 34 19.36 -4.93 20.20
CA SER A 34 18.39 -4.60 21.25
C SER A 34 16.93 -4.86 20.85
N GLY A 35 16.67 -5.27 19.61
CA GLY A 35 15.33 -5.53 19.08
C GLY A 35 14.44 -4.28 18.98
N VAL A 36 15.02 -3.07 19.04
CA VAL A 36 14.27 -1.80 18.99
C VAL A 36 14.22 -1.34 17.53
N SER A 37 13.24 -1.84 16.78
CA SER A 37 13.01 -1.52 15.36
C SER A 37 12.49 -0.09 15.09
N GLY A 38 12.37 0.76 16.12
CA GLY A 38 11.80 2.11 16.02
C GLY A 38 12.78 3.26 15.78
N ALA A 39 14.10 3.01 15.69
CA ALA A 39 15.08 4.09 15.55
C ALA A 39 15.17 4.68 14.13
N ALA A 40 14.60 4.04 13.12
CA ALA A 40 14.60 4.56 11.75
C ALA A 40 13.67 5.78 11.57
N SER A 41 12.58 5.86 12.35
CA SER A 41 11.60 6.94 12.23
C SER A 41 12.05 8.28 12.85
N SER A 42 13.04 8.27 13.75
CA SER A 42 13.62 9.50 14.32
C SER A 42 14.61 10.20 13.38
N LEU A 43 14.94 9.60 12.24
CA LEU A 43 15.87 10.12 11.25
C LEU A 43 15.23 10.37 9.87
N SER A 44 13.90 10.40 9.75
CA SER A 44 13.20 10.65 8.48
C SER A 44 13.59 11.99 7.81
N TRP A 45 14.00 12.99 8.59
CA TRP A 45 14.51 14.26 8.07
C TRP A 45 15.88 14.13 7.37
N LEU A 46 16.65 13.08 7.65
CA LEU A 46 17.91 12.75 6.98
C LEU A 46 17.72 12.14 5.60
N ASP A 47 16.53 11.63 5.25
CA ASP A 47 16.26 11.10 3.92
C ASP A 47 16.42 12.17 2.83
N ALA A 48 16.04 13.42 3.13
CA ALA A 48 16.24 14.55 2.24
C ALA A 48 17.72 14.91 2.04
N TRP A 49 18.56 14.66 3.06
CA TRP A 49 20.00 14.97 3.05
C TRP A 49 20.88 13.81 2.57
N ARG A 50 20.29 12.62 2.41
CA ARG A 50 20.96 11.38 2.02
C ARG A 50 21.91 11.50 0.81
N PRO A 51 21.54 12.14 -0.33
CA PRO A 51 22.46 12.25 -1.46
C PRO A 51 23.69 13.12 -1.16
N TYR A 52 23.54 14.15 -0.33
CA TYR A 52 24.65 15.02 0.07
C TYR A 52 25.62 14.30 1.01
N LEU A 53 25.10 13.47 1.92
CA LEU A 53 25.93 12.67 2.83
C LEU A 53 26.71 11.58 2.09
N ILE A 54 26.08 10.92 1.11
CA ILE A 54 26.77 9.96 0.23
C ILE A 54 27.89 10.67 -0.53
N GLY A 55 27.60 11.84 -1.12
CA GLY A 55 28.61 12.65 -1.81
C GLY A 55 29.78 13.04 -0.92
N LEU A 56 29.50 13.48 0.31
CA LEU A 56 30.53 13.85 1.29
C LEU A 56 31.43 12.65 1.66
N SER A 57 30.84 11.48 1.88
CA SER A 57 31.58 10.25 2.19
C SER A 57 32.48 9.80 1.03
N VAL A 58 32.01 9.90 -0.21
CA VAL A 58 32.83 9.61 -1.40
C VAL A 58 34.01 10.56 -1.50
N VAL A 59 33.81 11.86 -1.20
CA VAL A 59 34.89 12.85 -1.18
C VAL A 59 35.93 12.53 -0.11
N PHE A 60 35.53 12.17 1.11
CA PHE A 60 36.46 11.80 2.17
C PHE A 60 37.27 10.53 1.84
N LEU A 61 36.62 9.49 1.31
CA LEU A 61 37.32 8.27 0.87
C LEU A 61 38.29 8.57 -0.28
N GLY A 62 37.91 9.43 -1.22
CA GLY A 62 38.78 9.90 -2.30
C GLY A 62 40.01 10.66 -1.77
N LEU A 63 39.83 11.57 -0.82
CA LEU A 63 40.93 12.32 -0.19
C LEU A 63 41.86 11.40 0.62
N ALA A 64 41.31 10.39 1.31
CA ALA A 64 42.09 9.41 2.05
C ALA A 64 42.98 8.56 1.11
N TRP A 65 42.42 8.08 0.00
CA TRP A 65 43.19 7.39 -1.04
C TRP A 65 44.24 8.29 -1.67
N TYR A 66 43.90 9.56 -1.94
CA TYR A 66 44.83 10.54 -2.48
C TYR A 66 46.03 10.78 -1.55
N HIS A 67 45.80 10.92 -0.24
CA HIS A 67 46.87 11.07 0.74
C HIS A 67 47.73 9.82 0.89
N GLN A 68 47.14 8.61 0.77
CA GLN A 68 47.86 7.34 0.92
C GLN A 68 48.62 6.90 -0.35
N LEU A 69 48.18 7.36 -1.52
CA LEU A 69 48.82 7.11 -2.82
C LEU A 69 49.84 8.19 -3.20
N ARG A 70 49.83 9.36 -2.56
CA ARG A 70 50.90 10.35 -2.74
C ARG A 70 52.25 9.72 -2.36
N PRO A 71 53.22 9.66 -3.28
CA PRO A 71 54.58 9.22 -2.93
C PRO A 71 55.14 10.21 -1.90
N GLY A 72 55.56 9.69 -0.74
CA GLY A 72 56.25 10.49 0.26
C GLY A 72 57.56 11.03 -0.34
N LYS A 73 57.90 12.28 -0.05
CA LYS A 73 59.23 12.81 -0.36
C LYS A 73 60.25 11.89 0.29
N ALA A 74 61.08 11.25 -0.51
CA ALA A 74 62.20 10.45 -0.03
C ALA A 74 63.25 11.42 0.51
N GLU A 75 63.25 11.62 1.83
CA GLU A 75 64.36 12.26 2.51
C GLU A 75 65.34 11.14 2.87
N ALA A 76 66.40 11.06 2.09
CA ALA A 76 67.54 10.21 2.38
C ALA A 76 68.34 10.86 3.51
N ASP A 77 68.23 10.36 4.75
CA ASP A 77 69.40 10.27 5.63
C ASP A 77 69.17 9.42 6.89
N CYS A 78 70.20 8.64 7.25
CA CYS A 78 70.52 8.08 8.57
C CYS A 78 69.47 7.25 9.36
N GLY A 79 69.54 5.93 9.20
CA GLY A 79 69.92 5.03 10.32
C GLY A 79 69.02 4.89 11.56
N CYS A 80 67.74 5.21 11.53
CA CYS A 80 66.81 4.92 12.65
C CYS A 80 65.87 3.76 12.35
N GLU A 81 65.61 2.92 13.35
CA GLU A 81 64.72 1.76 13.26
C GLU A 81 63.35 2.15 12.69
N THR A 82 62.95 1.47 11.63
CA THR A 82 61.63 1.64 11.03
C THR A 82 60.57 1.09 11.99
N GLU A 83 59.86 1.97 12.70
CA GLU A 83 58.63 1.59 13.39
C GLU A 83 57.69 0.90 12.38
N LYS A 84 57.30 -0.34 12.67
CA LYS A 84 56.35 -1.10 11.86
C LYS A 84 55.04 -0.32 11.79
N ARG A 85 54.71 0.22 10.61
CA ARG A 85 53.40 0.85 10.35
C ARG A 85 52.30 -0.13 10.75
N SER A 86 51.42 0.31 11.66
CA SER A 86 50.29 -0.48 12.15
C SER A 86 49.38 -0.89 10.99
N PHE A 87 48.73 -2.05 11.10
CA PHE A 87 47.74 -2.55 10.14
C PHE A 87 46.69 -1.49 9.76
N TRP A 88 46.29 -0.67 10.74
CA TRP A 88 45.33 0.43 10.63
C TRP A 88 45.80 1.61 9.76
N GLN A 89 47.11 1.74 9.50
CA GLN A 89 47.70 2.78 8.66
C GLN A 89 48.05 2.26 7.25
N GLY A 90 47.67 1.01 6.94
CA GLY A 90 47.98 0.34 5.69
C GLY A 90 46.93 0.57 4.61
N ARG A 91 47.37 0.47 3.34
CA ARG A 91 46.47 0.51 2.16
C ARG A 91 45.39 -0.58 2.19
N ARG A 92 45.66 -1.70 2.87
CA ARG A 92 44.72 -2.82 3.02
C ARG A 92 43.51 -2.47 3.88
N PHE A 93 43.73 -1.74 4.97
CA PHE A 93 42.63 -1.30 5.85
C PHE A 93 41.70 -0.33 5.12
N LEU A 94 42.27 0.67 4.43
CA LEU A 94 41.51 1.62 3.62
C LEU A 94 40.72 0.93 2.50
N ALA A 95 41.28 -0.12 1.88
CA ALA A 95 40.57 -0.90 0.86
C ALA A 95 39.36 -1.67 1.44
N ILE A 96 39.50 -2.27 2.63
CA ILE A 96 38.40 -2.99 3.30
C ILE A 96 37.27 -2.01 3.65
N GLU A 97 37.60 -0.85 4.22
CA GLU A 97 36.62 0.18 4.55
C GLU A 97 35.88 0.67 3.30
N THR A 98 36.61 0.91 2.21
CA THR A 98 36.03 1.36 0.93
C THR A 98 35.02 0.34 0.38
N VAL A 99 35.34 -0.96 0.43
CA VAL A 99 34.45 -2.03 -0.02
C VAL A 99 33.20 -2.12 0.85
N LEU A 100 33.37 -2.08 2.17
CA LEU A 100 32.25 -2.14 3.12
C LEU A 100 31.31 -0.93 2.98
N ALA A 101 31.87 0.27 2.83
CA ALA A 101 31.10 1.49 2.60
C ALA A 101 30.31 1.42 1.28
N GLY A 102 30.93 0.94 0.20
CA GLY A 102 30.24 0.74 -1.09
C GLY A 102 29.10 -0.27 -1.02
N LEU A 103 29.31 -1.38 -0.29
CA LEU A 103 28.28 -2.38 -0.04
C LEU A 103 27.11 -1.76 0.74
N LEU A 104 27.37 -1.06 1.85
CA LEU A 104 26.30 -0.42 2.63
C LEU A 104 25.58 0.72 1.88
N MET A 105 26.29 1.48 1.03
CA MET A 105 25.67 2.52 0.21
C MET A 105 24.71 1.93 -0.85
N THR A 106 25.04 0.75 -1.37
CA THR A 106 24.19 0.02 -2.32
C THR A 106 23.11 -0.82 -1.64
N PHE A 107 23.02 -0.81 -0.30
CA PHE A 107 21.98 -1.48 0.49
C PHE A 107 20.55 -1.31 -0.05
N PRO A 108 20.08 -0.11 -0.42
CA PRO A 108 18.72 0.06 -0.94
C PRO A 108 18.43 -0.79 -2.18
N ILE A 109 19.45 -1.10 -2.98
CA ILE A 109 19.32 -1.84 -4.23
C ILE A 109 19.11 -3.33 -3.95
N TYR A 110 19.75 -3.89 -2.93
CA TYR A 110 19.63 -5.33 -2.60
C TYR A 110 18.79 -5.62 -1.35
N ALA A 111 18.36 -4.61 -0.60
CA ALA A 111 17.55 -4.76 0.60
C ALA A 111 16.22 -5.50 0.34
N HIS A 112 15.65 -5.38 -0.87
CA HIS A 112 14.44 -6.09 -1.28
C HIS A 112 14.54 -7.62 -1.14
N VAL A 113 15.76 -8.17 -1.18
CA VAL A 113 16.05 -9.60 -0.97
C VAL A 113 15.89 -10.00 0.49
N PHE A 114 16.29 -9.13 1.42
CA PHE A 114 16.21 -9.39 2.87
C PHE A 114 14.79 -9.17 3.43
N TYR A 115 14.01 -8.28 2.80
CA TYR A 115 12.61 -8.07 3.16
C TYR A 115 11.65 -9.15 2.61
N HIS A 116 12.15 -10.13 1.84
CA HIS A 116 11.33 -11.19 1.27
C HIS A 116 11.13 -12.42 2.17
N ASN A 117 11.71 -12.46 3.38
CA ASN A 117 11.52 -13.59 4.30
C ASN A 117 11.48 -13.13 5.78
N GLY A 118 10.52 -12.25 6.07
CA GLY A 118 10.19 -11.76 7.42
C GLY A 118 8.72 -11.96 7.77
N GLY A 119 8.10 -13.03 7.28
CA GLY A 119 6.79 -13.49 7.76
C GLY A 119 6.94 -14.16 9.12
N ASN A 120 7.20 -13.35 10.14
CA ASN A 120 6.99 -13.59 11.58
C ASN A 120 7.44 -12.31 12.32
N GLY A 121 6.79 -11.20 11.99
CA GLY A 121 6.75 -10.06 12.89
C GLY A 121 5.91 -10.47 14.08
N ILE A 122 6.55 -10.79 15.21
CA ILE A 122 5.88 -10.83 16.51
C ILE A 122 5.26 -9.45 16.70
N SER A 123 3.94 -9.44 16.75
CA SER A 123 3.10 -8.29 17.00
C SER A 123 3.61 -7.52 18.21
N ALA A 124 4.30 -6.40 17.95
CA ALA A 124 4.17 -5.24 18.80
C ALA A 124 2.68 -4.90 18.83
N GLY A 125 2.08 -4.88 20.02
CA GLY A 125 0.67 -4.58 20.19
C GLY A 125 0.27 -3.36 19.36
N SER A 126 -0.74 -3.55 18.53
CA SER A 126 -1.38 -2.51 17.75
C SER A 126 -1.99 -1.46 18.69
N VAL A 127 -1.21 -0.43 19.01
CA VAL A 127 -1.81 0.89 19.13
C VAL A 127 -2.16 1.27 17.70
N GLN A 128 -3.45 1.20 17.36
CA GLN A 128 -3.93 1.72 16.10
C GLN A 128 -3.56 3.20 16.02
N ASP A 129 -2.59 3.54 15.17
CA ASP A 129 -2.26 4.94 14.91
C ASP A 129 -3.34 5.51 13.98
N HIS A 130 -4.41 6.02 14.58
CA HIS A 130 -5.53 6.65 13.86
C HIS A 130 -5.20 8.07 13.40
N ARG A 131 -3.94 8.50 13.46
CA ARG A 131 -3.50 9.84 13.04
C ARG A 131 -3.41 9.92 11.53
N VAL A 132 -4.22 10.81 10.96
CA VAL A 132 -4.28 11.08 9.53
C VAL A 132 -3.89 12.53 9.29
N GLU A 133 -3.06 12.77 8.28
CA GLU A 133 -2.64 14.09 7.88
C GLU A 133 -3.29 14.49 6.56
N VAL A 134 -3.87 15.69 6.52
CA VAL A 134 -4.49 16.28 5.33
C VAL A 134 -3.91 17.66 5.03
N ALA A 135 -3.51 17.89 3.78
CA ALA A 135 -3.10 19.19 3.26
C ALA A 135 -4.23 19.79 2.41
N LEU A 136 -4.81 20.90 2.86
CA LEU A 136 -5.94 21.58 2.24
C LEU A 136 -5.47 22.84 1.51
N ARG A 137 -5.88 23.05 0.26
CA ARG A 137 -5.70 24.31 -0.46
C ARG A 137 -6.91 25.21 -0.23
N ILE A 138 -6.67 26.41 0.27
CA ILE A 138 -7.72 27.35 0.70
C ILE A 138 -7.65 28.60 -0.17
N LYS A 139 -8.75 28.93 -0.84
CA LYS A 139 -8.94 30.18 -1.58
C LYS A 139 -9.41 31.29 -0.63
N GLY A 140 -8.91 32.49 -0.86
CA GLY A 140 -9.30 33.71 -0.15
C GLY A 140 -8.30 34.18 0.91
N MET A 141 -7.25 33.41 1.22
CA MET A 141 -6.18 33.83 2.13
C MET A 141 -5.20 34.74 1.39
N GLY A 142 -5.34 36.06 1.55
CA GLY A 142 -4.49 37.06 0.89
C GLY A 142 -3.57 37.84 1.84
N CYS A 143 -3.63 37.57 3.15
CA CYS A 143 -3.03 38.40 4.18
C CYS A 143 -2.48 37.57 5.34
N ALA A 144 -1.51 38.11 6.09
CA ALA A 144 -0.96 37.46 7.28
C ALA A 144 -2.02 37.20 8.36
N ASP A 145 -2.99 38.11 8.49
CA ASP A 145 -4.07 38.00 9.47
C ASP A 145 -5.12 36.93 9.09
N CYS A 146 -5.06 36.40 7.87
CA CYS A 146 -6.03 35.46 7.35
C CYS A 146 -5.87 34.04 7.96
N GLU A 147 -4.70 33.73 8.55
CA GLU A 147 -4.42 32.43 9.18
C GLU A 147 -5.10 32.26 10.54
N GLY A 148 -5.17 33.34 11.33
CA GLY A 148 -5.64 33.32 12.72
C GLY A 148 -7.06 32.76 12.87
N PRO A 149 -8.06 33.24 12.12
CA PRO A 149 -9.44 32.72 12.19
C PRO A 149 -9.54 31.23 11.85
N ILE A 150 -8.77 30.77 10.85
CA ILE A 150 -8.76 29.37 10.41
C ILE A 150 -8.14 28.48 11.49
N ASN A 151 -6.99 28.88 12.04
CA ASN A 151 -6.29 28.16 13.10
C ASN A 151 -7.14 28.06 14.38
N ASN A 152 -7.76 29.16 14.79
CA ASN A 152 -8.66 29.20 15.96
C ASN A 152 -9.85 28.25 15.77
N LYS A 153 -10.41 28.19 14.56
CA LYS A 153 -11.54 27.30 14.28
C LYS A 153 -11.11 25.83 14.26
N LEU A 154 -9.95 25.51 13.68
CA LEU A 154 -9.38 24.17 13.66
C LEU A 154 -9.03 23.66 15.08
N ALA A 155 -8.54 24.53 15.95
CA ALA A 155 -8.28 24.22 17.36
C ALA A 155 -9.54 23.77 18.12
N GLY A 156 -10.71 24.29 17.72
CA GLY A 156 -12.00 23.94 18.31
C GLY A 156 -12.63 22.66 17.75
N VAL A 157 -12.06 22.05 16.70
CA VAL A 157 -12.59 20.81 16.12
C VAL A 157 -12.10 19.62 16.95
N LYS A 158 -13.04 18.95 17.64
CA LYS A 158 -12.75 17.70 18.36
C LYS A 158 -12.08 16.69 17.43
N GLY A 159 -10.97 16.09 17.87
CA GLY A 159 -10.18 15.13 17.10
C GLY A 159 -9.06 15.74 16.25
N VAL A 160 -8.94 17.07 16.14
CA VAL A 160 -7.76 17.71 15.53
C VAL A 160 -6.61 17.70 16.54
N LEU A 161 -5.44 17.24 16.10
CA LEU A 161 -4.26 17.04 16.93
C LEU A 161 -3.19 18.11 16.65
N ALA A 162 -3.03 18.50 15.40
CA ALA A 162 -2.12 19.56 14.98
C ALA A 162 -2.66 20.25 13.73
N TYR A 163 -2.32 21.52 13.54
CA TYR A 163 -2.61 22.25 12.33
C TYR A 163 -1.52 23.29 12.06
N ASN A 164 -1.28 23.58 10.79
CA ASN A 164 -0.37 24.62 10.34
C ASN A 164 -0.93 25.25 9.05
N THR A 165 -1.45 26.47 9.17
CA THR A 165 -1.99 27.24 8.05
C THR A 165 -0.97 28.25 7.57
N SER A 166 -0.78 28.37 6.25
CA SER A 166 0.11 29.34 5.63
C SER A 166 -0.65 30.14 4.57
N PHE A 167 -0.75 31.45 4.77
CA PHE A 167 -1.33 32.38 3.79
C PHE A 167 -0.44 32.48 2.55
N LEU A 168 0.89 32.39 2.72
CA LEU A 168 1.87 32.46 1.62
C LEU A 168 1.67 31.32 0.62
N THR A 169 1.39 30.10 1.09
CA THR A 169 1.16 28.95 0.22
C THR A 169 -0.32 28.74 -0.10
N GLY A 170 -1.22 29.51 0.52
CA GLY A 170 -2.66 29.33 0.37
C GLY A 170 -3.12 27.94 0.84
N SER A 171 -2.51 27.38 1.88
CA SER A 171 -2.80 26.01 2.32
C SER A 171 -2.78 25.83 3.84
N SER A 172 -3.54 24.85 4.34
CA SER A 172 -3.48 24.38 5.74
C SER A 172 -3.18 22.90 5.80
N ARG A 173 -2.23 22.51 6.66
CA ARG A 173 -1.87 21.12 6.94
C ARG A 173 -2.46 20.76 8.29
N VAL A 174 -3.30 19.73 8.36
CA VAL A 174 -4.04 19.35 9.57
C VAL A 174 -3.81 17.87 9.85
N THR A 175 -3.35 17.55 11.06
CA THR A 175 -3.27 16.19 11.58
C THR A 175 -4.45 15.96 12.52
N PHE A 176 -5.19 14.88 12.32
CA PHE A 176 -6.38 14.56 13.10
C PHE A 176 -6.51 13.06 13.37
N ASP A 177 -7.31 12.71 14.37
CA ASP A 177 -7.69 11.34 14.69
C ASP A 177 -8.92 10.94 13.87
N SER A 178 -8.76 9.95 12.99
CA SER A 178 -9.81 9.48 12.08
C SER A 178 -11.01 8.82 12.77
N THR A 179 -10.88 8.44 14.04
CA THR A 179 -11.99 7.91 14.83
C THR A 179 -12.87 9.01 15.43
N GLN A 180 -12.32 10.22 15.56
CA GLN A 180 -12.99 11.35 16.23
C GLN A 180 -13.48 12.43 15.27
N THR A 181 -12.83 12.57 14.11
CA THR A 181 -13.20 13.57 13.11
C THR A 181 -12.84 13.13 11.71
N SER A 182 -13.38 13.81 10.71
CA SER A 182 -13.20 13.51 9.30
C SER A 182 -12.71 14.73 8.54
N VAL A 183 -12.07 14.50 7.39
CA VAL A 183 -11.63 15.59 6.49
C VAL A 183 -12.81 16.49 6.12
N ALA A 184 -14.01 15.92 5.91
CA ALA A 184 -15.21 16.69 5.62
C ALA A 184 -15.55 17.69 6.74
N ARG A 185 -15.44 17.26 8.01
CA ARG A 185 -15.72 18.12 9.17
C ARG A 185 -14.66 19.22 9.34
N ILE A 186 -13.39 18.90 9.06
CA ILE A 186 -12.29 19.87 9.03
C ILE A 186 -12.52 20.90 7.92
N VAL A 187 -12.90 20.46 6.73
CA VAL A 187 -13.23 21.34 5.60
C VAL A 187 -14.41 22.25 5.94
N SER A 188 -15.49 21.72 6.50
CA SER A 188 -16.64 22.52 6.93
C SER A 188 -16.25 23.55 7.98
N ALA A 189 -15.43 23.18 8.96
CA ALA A 189 -14.93 24.11 9.98
C ALA A 189 -14.15 25.27 9.34
N ILE A 190 -13.29 24.99 8.35
CA ILE A 190 -12.58 26.05 7.61
C ILE A 190 -13.57 26.90 6.82
N GLU A 191 -14.56 26.31 6.14
CA GLU A 191 -15.53 27.05 5.32
C GLU A 191 -16.46 27.95 6.16
N GLU A 192 -16.74 27.60 7.41
CA GLU A 192 -17.47 28.45 8.38
C GLU A 192 -16.73 29.74 8.72
N THR A 193 -15.42 29.81 8.49
CA THR A 193 -14.64 31.04 8.68
C THR A 193 -14.71 32.00 7.47
N GLY A 194 -15.50 31.65 6.45
CA GLY A 194 -15.72 32.46 5.25
C GLY A 194 -14.76 32.17 4.08
N TYR A 195 -13.80 31.27 4.27
CA TYR A 195 -12.87 30.84 3.23
C TYR A 195 -13.39 29.62 2.44
N LYS A 196 -12.79 29.30 1.28
CA LYS A 196 -13.21 28.16 0.46
C LYS A 196 -12.09 27.16 0.27
N VAL A 197 -12.31 25.89 0.61
CA VAL A 197 -11.34 24.82 0.31
C VAL A 197 -11.49 24.39 -1.14
N LYS A 198 -10.42 24.52 -1.93
CA LYS A 198 -10.37 24.18 -3.36
C LYS A 198 -10.15 22.68 -3.58
N ASP A 199 -9.14 22.12 -2.94
CA ASP A 199 -8.77 20.71 -3.01
C ASP A 199 -8.01 20.32 -1.73
N TYR A 200 -7.88 19.02 -1.44
CA TYR A 200 -7.11 18.53 -0.32
C TYR A 200 -6.40 17.21 -0.65
N MET A 201 -5.32 16.91 0.08
CA MET A 201 -4.51 15.70 -0.07
C MET A 201 -4.42 15.00 1.26
N VAL A 202 -4.76 13.72 1.33
CA VAL A 202 -4.62 12.89 2.54
C VAL A 202 -3.40 11.98 2.31
N GLY A 203 -2.34 12.16 3.10
CA GLY A 203 -1.06 11.50 2.83
C GLY A 203 -0.50 11.80 1.42
N ALA A 204 -0.07 10.76 0.70
CA ALA A 204 0.50 10.85 -0.65
C ALA A 204 -0.53 10.87 -1.81
N GLN A 205 -1.84 10.87 -1.52
CA GLN A 205 -2.89 10.87 -2.54
C GLN A 205 -3.68 12.19 -2.60
N LYS A 206 -3.88 12.70 -3.83
CA LYS A 206 -4.63 13.93 -4.13
C LYS A 206 -6.12 13.60 -4.29
N ILE A 207 -6.95 13.96 -3.31
CA ILE A 207 -8.41 13.79 -3.36
C ILE A 207 -9.03 15.13 -3.77
N SER A 208 -9.28 15.31 -5.07
CA SER A 208 -10.04 16.46 -5.56
C SER A 208 -11.53 16.17 -5.37
N ARG A 209 -12.31 17.07 -4.74
CA ARG A 209 -13.79 16.95 -4.63
C ARG A 209 -14.35 16.57 -6.00
N VAL A 210 -14.93 15.38 -6.12
CA VAL A 210 -15.62 14.98 -7.34
C VAL A 210 -16.85 15.89 -7.46
N ASP A 211 -16.94 16.63 -8.57
CA ASP A 211 -18.12 17.42 -8.88
C ASP A 211 -19.30 16.47 -9.08
N THR A 212 -20.16 16.35 -8.08
CA THR A 212 -21.27 15.39 -8.05
C THR A 212 -22.28 15.61 -9.16
N ALA A 213 -22.31 16.80 -9.78
CA ALA A 213 -23.14 17.09 -10.95
C ALA A 213 -22.65 16.39 -12.23
N LYS A 214 -21.40 15.90 -12.24
CA LYS A 214 -20.77 15.16 -13.33
C LYS A 214 -20.62 13.67 -13.02
N VAL A 215 -21.49 13.11 -12.17
CA VAL A 215 -21.41 11.70 -11.77
C VAL A 215 -22.69 10.96 -12.17
N SER A 216 -22.56 9.95 -13.03
CA SER A 216 -23.64 8.98 -13.26
C SER A 216 -23.44 7.77 -12.35
N ILE A 217 -24.52 7.26 -11.74
CA ILE A 217 -24.50 6.04 -10.94
C ILE A 217 -25.29 4.96 -11.69
N TYR A 218 -24.69 3.78 -11.79
CA TYR A 218 -25.25 2.61 -12.45
C TYR A 218 -25.34 1.47 -11.44
N LYS A 219 -26.54 0.92 -11.26
CA LYS A 219 -26.72 -0.34 -10.55
C LYS A 219 -26.21 -1.48 -11.42
N VAL A 220 -25.39 -2.35 -10.86
CA VAL A 220 -24.75 -3.48 -11.56
C VAL A 220 -24.69 -4.73 -10.67
N GLY A 221 -24.47 -5.89 -11.29
CA GLY A 221 -24.30 -7.18 -10.61
C GLY A 221 -22.85 -7.67 -10.58
N LEU A 222 -21.93 -6.89 -10.01
CA LEU A 222 -20.50 -7.23 -9.88
C LEU A 222 -20.16 -7.68 -8.46
N ILE A 223 -21.04 -8.43 -7.82
CA ILE A 223 -20.86 -9.00 -6.49
C ILE A 223 -19.92 -10.21 -6.59
N CYS A 224 -19.06 -10.40 -5.61
CA CYS A 224 -18.21 -11.59 -5.52
C CYS A 224 -19.05 -12.81 -5.09
N ASN A 225 -18.83 -13.96 -5.75
CA ASN A 225 -19.55 -15.20 -5.44
C ASN A 225 -19.06 -15.85 -4.15
N ALA A 226 -17.75 -15.76 -3.85
CA ALA A 226 -17.17 -16.31 -2.63
C ALA A 226 -17.54 -15.49 -1.38
N ASP A 227 -17.71 -14.18 -1.54
CA ASP A 227 -18.10 -13.26 -0.47
C ASP A 227 -19.08 -12.18 -0.98
N PRO A 228 -20.39 -12.36 -0.75
CA PRO A 228 -21.40 -11.40 -1.20
C PRO A 228 -21.33 -10.01 -0.54
N SER A 229 -20.47 -9.82 0.48
CA SER A 229 -20.29 -8.51 1.13
C SER A 229 -19.34 -7.59 0.37
N ILE A 230 -18.61 -8.13 -0.62
CA ILE A 230 -17.65 -7.40 -1.44
C ILE A 230 -17.92 -7.56 -2.95
N GLY A 231 -17.41 -6.60 -3.72
CA GLY A 231 -17.43 -6.62 -5.17
C GLY A 231 -16.35 -7.53 -5.75
N CYS A 232 -16.66 -8.12 -6.90
CA CYS A 232 -15.76 -8.97 -7.66
C CYS A 232 -14.68 -8.12 -8.34
N GLY A 233 -13.49 -8.04 -7.72
CA GLY A 233 -12.37 -7.24 -8.23
C GLY A 233 -11.89 -7.71 -9.62
N SER A 234 -11.83 -9.03 -9.83
CA SER A 234 -11.37 -9.65 -11.09
C SER A 234 -12.30 -9.35 -12.27
N ARG A 235 -13.62 -9.25 -12.05
CA ARG A 235 -14.60 -8.87 -13.08
C ARG A 235 -14.76 -7.35 -13.24
N SER A 236 -14.61 -6.59 -12.17
CA SER A 236 -14.81 -5.14 -12.21
C SER A 236 -13.61 -4.40 -12.79
N LYS A 237 -12.38 -4.86 -12.55
CA LYS A 237 -11.17 -4.17 -13.03
C LYS A 237 -11.15 -3.93 -14.54
N PRO A 238 -11.42 -4.93 -15.42
CA PRO A 238 -11.47 -4.72 -16.86
C PRO A 238 -12.56 -3.71 -17.26
N VAL A 239 -13.72 -3.77 -16.61
CA VAL A 239 -14.85 -2.86 -16.84
C VAL A 239 -14.46 -1.41 -16.51
N LEU A 240 -13.87 -1.17 -15.34
CA LEU A 240 -13.43 0.16 -14.92
C LEU A 240 -12.35 0.73 -15.86
N LEU A 241 -11.39 -0.11 -16.28
CA LEU A 241 -10.36 0.31 -17.24
C LEU A 241 -10.94 0.59 -18.64
N ALA A 242 -11.92 -0.20 -19.09
CA ALA A 242 -12.60 0.02 -20.36
C ALA A 242 -13.39 1.33 -20.36
N LEU A 243 -14.07 1.64 -19.25
CA LEU A 243 -14.75 2.93 -19.05
C LEU A 243 -13.75 4.09 -19.09
N GLU A 244 -12.66 4.01 -18.33
CA GLU A 244 -11.63 5.07 -18.26
C GLU A 244 -10.79 5.23 -19.54
N LYS A 245 -10.82 4.24 -20.44
CA LYS A 245 -10.19 4.36 -21.77
C LYS A 245 -10.93 5.37 -22.66
N ASN A 246 -12.21 5.62 -22.40
CA ASN A 246 -12.97 6.62 -23.13
C ASN A 246 -12.56 8.04 -22.68
N PRO A 247 -12.19 8.95 -23.61
CA PRO A 247 -11.72 10.29 -23.26
C PRO A 247 -12.73 11.14 -22.47
N ALA A 248 -14.03 10.87 -22.62
CA ALA A 248 -15.11 11.54 -21.87
C ALA A 248 -15.12 11.19 -20.39
N VAL A 249 -14.59 10.01 -20.03
CA VAL A 249 -14.57 9.52 -18.65
C VAL A 249 -13.33 10.06 -17.96
N LYS A 250 -13.55 10.69 -16.81
CA LYS A 250 -12.47 11.13 -15.92
C LYS A 250 -12.05 9.98 -15.00
N GLU A 251 -13.03 9.29 -14.41
CA GLU A 251 -12.84 8.26 -13.38
C GLU A 251 -14.01 7.27 -13.41
N ALA A 252 -13.74 6.00 -13.13
CA ALA A 252 -14.75 4.98 -12.91
C ALA A 252 -14.50 4.26 -11.57
N TRP A 253 -15.54 4.11 -10.78
CA TRP A 253 -15.47 3.57 -9.43
C TRP A 253 -16.46 2.43 -9.24
N LEU A 254 -16.08 1.43 -8.45
CA LEU A 254 -16.95 0.37 -7.94
C LEU A 254 -17.18 0.60 -6.44
N ASN A 255 -18.42 0.50 -5.97
CA ASN A 255 -18.66 0.50 -4.53
C ASN A 255 -18.20 -0.82 -3.88
N ARG A 256 -17.98 -0.83 -2.57
CA ARG A 256 -17.46 -2.00 -1.83
C ARG A 256 -18.24 -3.27 -2.14
N GLN A 257 -19.57 -3.20 -2.20
CA GLN A 257 -20.44 -4.36 -2.39
C GLN A 257 -20.48 -4.88 -3.84
N GLY A 258 -19.94 -4.12 -4.81
CA GLY A 258 -20.03 -4.48 -6.22
C GLY A 258 -21.42 -4.31 -6.83
N THR A 259 -22.29 -3.52 -6.20
CA THR A 259 -23.68 -3.28 -6.61
C THR A 259 -23.85 -1.99 -7.40
N MET A 260 -22.84 -1.11 -7.38
CA MET A 260 -22.88 0.21 -8.00
C MET A 260 -21.56 0.52 -8.70
N ILE A 261 -21.66 1.05 -9.91
CA ILE A 261 -20.57 1.75 -10.60
C ILE A 261 -20.88 3.24 -10.63
N ALA A 262 -19.89 4.07 -10.31
CA ALA A 262 -19.95 5.51 -10.51
C ALA A 262 -19.01 5.90 -11.65
N VAL A 263 -19.53 6.62 -12.64
CA VAL A 263 -18.76 7.19 -13.73
C VAL A 263 -18.69 8.70 -13.54
N VAL A 264 -17.48 9.22 -13.39
CA VAL A 264 -17.19 10.64 -13.30
C VAL A 264 -16.84 11.15 -14.69
N TRP A 265 -17.62 12.09 -15.19
CA TRP A 265 -17.46 12.65 -16.53
C TRP A 265 -16.52 13.86 -16.52
N ARG A 266 -15.80 14.06 -17.63
CA ARG A 266 -15.08 15.32 -17.87
C ARG A 266 -16.09 16.43 -18.19
N ASP A 267 -17.08 16.13 -19.04
CA ASP A 267 -18.17 17.03 -19.41
C ASP A 267 -19.55 16.35 -19.31
N LYS A 268 -20.58 17.11 -18.91
CA LYS A 268 -21.88 16.56 -18.50
C LYS A 268 -22.72 16.06 -19.69
N ASP A 269 -22.55 16.65 -20.86
CA ASP A 269 -23.38 16.40 -22.04
C ASP A 269 -23.02 15.08 -22.76
N GLU A 270 -21.92 14.43 -22.38
CA GLU A 270 -21.45 13.16 -22.98
C GLU A 270 -21.91 11.91 -22.20
N ALA A 271 -22.62 12.11 -21.07
CA ALA A 271 -22.96 11.04 -20.13
C ALA A 271 -23.97 10.01 -20.64
N GLU A 272 -24.76 10.33 -21.67
CA GLU A 272 -25.88 9.49 -22.10
C GLU A 272 -25.53 8.45 -23.16
N ASN A 273 -24.37 8.55 -23.83
CA ASN A 273 -24.06 7.69 -24.98
C ASN A 273 -22.88 6.72 -24.79
N ILE A 274 -22.16 6.76 -23.65
CA ILE A 274 -20.85 6.09 -23.52
C ILE A 274 -20.84 4.89 -22.55
N ALA A 275 -21.63 4.91 -21.49
CA ALA A 275 -21.69 3.76 -20.57
C ALA A 275 -22.47 2.57 -21.16
N GLU A 276 -23.43 2.85 -22.04
CA GLU A 276 -24.29 1.85 -22.68
C GLU A 276 -23.57 0.87 -23.60
N PRO A 277 -22.54 1.23 -24.38
CA PRO A 277 -21.76 0.23 -25.12
C PRO A 277 -20.79 -0.56 -24.22
N VAL A 278 -20.15 0.08 -23.24
CA VAL A 278 -19.03 -0.55 -22.48
C VAL A 278 -19.51 -1.64 -21.51
N LEU A 279 -20.61 -1.41 -20.78
CA LEU A 279 -21.07 -2.35 -19.75
C LEU A 279 -21.59 -3.68 -20.34
N PRO A 280 -22.43 -3.69 -21.41
CA PRO A 280 -22.85 -4.92 -22.08
C PRO A 280 -21.71 -5.66 -22.79
N GLU A 281 -20.76 -4.94 -23.42
CA GLU A 281 -19.57 -5.56 -24.03
C GLU A 281 -18.76 -6.39 -23.02
N ASN A 282 -18.80 -6.01 -21.73
CA ASN A 282 -18.14 -6.72 -20.65
C ASN A 282 -19.06 -7.69 -19.89
N ASN A 283 -20.25 -8.00 -20.43
CA ASN A 283 -21.25 -8.87 -19.83
C ASN A 283 -21.68 -8.41 -18.42
N VAL A 284 -21.91 -7.10 -18.28
CA VAL A 284 -22.40 -6.47 -17.05
C VAL A 284 -23.76 -5.82 -17.32
N PRO A 285 -24.87 -6.48 -16.94
CA PRO A 285 -26.18 -5.84 -16.92
C PRO A 285 -26.15 -4.61 -16.02
N PHE A 286 -26.83 -3.55 -16.44
CA PHE A 286 -26.83 -2.30 -15.71
C PHE A 286 -28.19 -1.59 -15.77
N VAL A 287 -28.47 -0.81 -14.74
CA VAL A 287 -29.58 0.15 -14.72
C VAL A 287 -29.03 1.49 -14.27
N ARG A 288 -29.17 2.53 -15.11
CA ARG A 288 -28.81 3.90 -14.72
C ARG A 288 -29.79 4.41 -13.67
N LEU A 289 -29.28 4.92 -12.55
CA LEU A 289 -30.12 5.52 -11.51
C LEU A 289 -30.55 6.93 -11.89
N SER A 290 -31.75 7.32 -11.47
CA SER A 290 -32.20 8.72 -11.55
C SER A 290 -31.38 9.61 -10.61
N ASP A 291 -31.40 10.93 -10.83
CA ASP A 291 -30.64 11.88 -9.99
C ASP A 291 -31.01 11.80 -8.50
N GLY A 292 -32.29 11.57 -8.18
CA GLY A 292 -32.76 11.38 -6.81
C GLY A 292 -32.16 10.13 -6.16
N GLU A 293 -32.20 8.99 -6.85
CA GLU A 293 -31.66 7.72 -6.37
C GLU A 293 -30.13 7.71 -6.30
N ALA A 294 -29.45 8.45 -7.18
CA ALA A 294 -28.00 8.56 -7.22
C ALA A 294 -27.42 9.43 -6.08
N THR A 295 -28.22 10.31 -5.49
CA THR A 295 -27.79 11.30 -4.47
C THR A 295 -27.00 10.69 -3.29
N PRO A 296 -27.48 9.63 -2.59
CA PRO A 296 -26.72 9.04 -1.48
C PRO A 296 -25.36 8.49 -1.92
N TYR A 297 -25.30 7.84 -3.08
CA TYR A 297 -24.07 7.25 -3.61
C TYR A 297 -23.05 8.32 -4.02
N ARG A 298 -23.51 9.42 -4.64
CA ARG A 298 -22.66 10.57 -4.98
C ARG A 298 -22.04 11.22 -3.75
N ALA A 299 -22.76 11.28 -2.62
CA ALA A 299 -22.27 11.87 -1.37
C ALA A 299 -21.17 11.04 -0.67
N GLU A 300 -21.05 9.76 -1.02
CA GLU A 300 -20.06 8.83 -0.49
C GLU A 300 -18.90 8.54 -1.44
N LEU A 301 -19.00 9.00 -2.69
CA LEU A 301 -18.01 8.71 -3.73
C LEU A 301 -16.62 9.18 -3.33
N GLY A 302 -15.63 8.29 -3.50
CA GLY A 302 -14.23 8.55 -3.16
C GLY A 302 -13.90 8.42 -1.67
N ARG A 303 -14.86 8.04 -0.81
CA ARG A 303 -14.56 7.64 0.58
C ARG A 303 -13.80 6.32 0.59
N GLU A 304 -12.76 6.26 1.42
CA GLU A 304 -11.97 5.04 1.63
C GLU A 304 -12.85 3.88 2.08
N ASN A 305 -12.49 2.67 1.64
CA ASN A 305 -13.18 1.41 1.90
C ASN A 305 -14.62 1.30 1.37
N LEU A 306 -15.21 2.39 0.88
CA LEU A 306 -16.56 2.40 0.28
C LEU A 306 -16.52 2.39 -1.24
N TRP A 307 -15.52 3.02 -1.85
CA TRP A 307 -15.36 3.10 -3.30
C TRP A 307 -13.94 2.78 -3.73
N TYR A 308 -13.83 1.98 -4.79
CA TYR A 308 -12.58 1.45 -5.32
C TYR A 308 -12.47 1.80 -6.80
N ARG A 309 -11.28 2.17 -7.24
CA ARG A 309 -11.00 2.59 -8.62
C ARG A 309 -9.77 1.89 -9.15
N GLY A 310 -9.77 1.56 -10.45
CA GLY A 310 -8.60 1.02 -11.14
C GLY A 310 -8.00 -0.16 -10.38
N ALA A 311 -6.69 -0.10 -10.06
CA ALA A 311 -6.01 -1.13 -9.29
C ALA A 311 -6.48 -1.26 -7.83
N GLY A 312 -7.24 -0.30 -7.30
CA GLY A 312 -7.79 -0.38 -5.94
C GLY A 312 -8.74 -1.56 -5.73
N VAL A 313 -9.43 -2.02 -6.77
CA VAL A 313 -10.30 -3.22 -6.69
C VAL A 313 -9.49 -4.52 -6.48
N ASP A 314 -8.17 -4.52 -6.68
CA ASP A 314 -7.30 -5.65 -6.35
C ASP A 314 -7.31 -5.95 -4.85
N ALA A 315 -7.61 -4.95 -4.00
CA ALA A 315 -7.81 -5.16 -2.57
C ALA A 315 -9.01 -6.08 -2.29
N LEU A 316 -10.12 -5.89 -3.02
CA LEU A 316 -11.31 -6.75 -2.92
C LEU A 316 -10.99 -8.17 -3.38
N SER A 317 -10.23 -8.33 -4.48
CA SER A 317 -9.78 -9.65 -4.94
C SER A 317 -8.88 -10.38 -3.94
N ARG A 318 -8.07 -9.65 -3.16
CA ARG A 318 -7.24 -10.26 -2.10
C ARG A 318 -8.06 -10.65 -0.88
N GLU A 319 -9.09 -9.87 -0.54
CA GLU A 319 -10.07 -10.22 0.50
C GLU A 319 -10.86 -11.48 0.09
N GLU A 320 -11.34 -11.52 -1.16
CA GLU A 320 -11.98 -12.69 -1.78
C GLU A 320 -11.09 -13.94 -1.70
N ALA A 321 -9.79 -13.82 -1.98
CA ALA A 321 -8.86 -14.95 -1.91
C ALA A 321 -8.80 -15.59 -0.51
N ALA A 322 -8.88 -14.80 0.56
CA ALA A 322 -8.93 -15.32 1.92
C ALA A 322 -10.24 -16.07 2.19
N THR A 323 -11.37 -15.54 1.71
CA THR A 323 -12.67 -16.21 1.83
C THR A 323 -12.73 -17.51 1.05
N ILE A 324 -12.14 -17.56 -0.16
CA ILE A 324 -12.01 -18.80 -0.94
C ILE A 324 -11.18 -19.84 -0.17
N ALA A 325 -10.03 -19.44 0.37
CA ALA A 325 -9.15 -20.34 1.11
C ALA A 325 -9.85 -20.97 2.33
N GLU A 326 -10.58 -20.18 3.11
CA GLU A 326 -11.40 -20.67 4.22
C GLU A 326 -12.53 -21.60 3.76
N SER A 327 -13.20 -21.26 2.66
CA SER A 327 -14.27 -22.09 2.11
C SER A 327 -13.78 -23.46 1.62
N VAL A 328 -12.59 -23.52 1.01
CA VAL A 328 -12.02 -24.76 0.44
C VAL A 328 -11.77 -25.82 1.52
N VAL A 329 -11.36 -25.43 2.72
CA VAL A 329 -11.02 -26.39 3.79
C VAL A 329 -12.21 -26.75 4.69
N ARG A 330 -13.31 -25.99 4.64
CA ARG A 330 -14.42 -26.04 5.59
C ARG A 330 -15.03 -27.44 5.71
N HIS A 331 -15.49 -28.02 4.60
CA HIS A 331 -16.15 -29.33 4.62
C HIS A 331 -15.22 -30.47 5.00
N ALA A 332 -13.96 -30.39 4.58
CA ALA A 332 -12.94 -31.39 4.93
C ALA A 332 -12.61 -31.35 6.43
N LEU A 333 -12.59 -30.17 7.05
CA LEU A 333 -12.46 -30.00 8.50
C LEU A 333 -13.69 -30.53 9.25
N GLU A 334 -14.89 -30.14 8.83
CA GLU A 334 -16.16 -30.57 9.45
C GLU A 334 -16.32 -32.10 9.41
N SER A 335 -15.90 -32.71 8.30
CA SER A 335 -15.93 -34.17 8.11
C SER A 335 -14.76 -34.90 8.77
N LYS A 336 -13.88 -34.18 9.47
CA LYS A 336 -12.65 -34.71 10.10
C LYS A 336 -11.70 -35.41 9.11
N LEU A 337 -11.80 -35.08 7.83
CA LEU A 337 -10.93 -35.61 6.78
C LEU A 337 -9.52 -35.02 6.86
N ILE A 338 -9.41 -33.79 7.34
CA ILE A 338 -8.15 -33.06 7.55
C ILE A 338 -8.08 -32.49 8.96
N THR A 339 -6.86 -32.35 9.47
CA THR A 339 -6.56 -31.71 10.75
C THR A 339 -6.53 -30.18 10.63
N GLN A 340 -6.59 -29.46 11.76
CA GLN A 340 -6.43 -28.01 11.77
C GLN A 340 -5.08 -27.55 11.20
N THR A 341 -4.02 -28.31 11.47
CA THR A 341 -2.66 -28.02 10.94
C THR A 341 -2.61 -28.17 9.42
N GLU A 342 -3.18 -29.25 8.87
CA GLU A 342 -3.26 -29.45 7.42
C GLU A 342 -4.14 -28.39 6.76
N ALA A 343 -5.27 -28.05 7.37
CA ALA A 343 -6.13 -26.99 6.89
C ALA A 343 -5.45 -25.62 6.90
N GLY A 344 -4.61 -25.32 7.90
CA GLY A 344 -3.83 -24.08 7.93
C GLY A 344 -2.84 -23.98 6.77
N ARG A 345 -2.16 -25.09 6.44
CA ARG A 345 -1.28 -25.16 5.26
C ARG A 345 -2.05 -24.97 3.95
N ILE A 346 -3.16 -25.71 3.76
CA ILE A 346 -3.97 -25.60 2.55
C ILE A 346 -4.51 -24.17 2.42
N ARG A 347 -5.03 -23.57 3.50
CA ARG A 347 -5.49 -22.18 3.48
C ARG A 347 -4.42 -21.22 3.02
N SER A 348 -3.22 -21.30 3.59
CA SER A 348 -2.11 -20.43 3.21
C SER A 348 -1.70 -20.60 1.74
N GLU A 349 -1.62 -21.83 1.23
CA GLU A 349 -1.25 -22.08 -0.18
C GLU A 349 -2.36 -21.62 -1.14
N VAL A 350 -3.62 -21.89 -0.82
CA VAL A 350 -4.79 -21.47 -1.62
C VAL A 350 -4.95 -19.96 -1.64
N GLU A 351 -4.83 -19.29 -0.49
CA GLU A 351 -4.91 -17.83 -0.41
C GLU A 351 -3.80 -17.20 -1.24
N ALA A 352 -2.54 -17.65 -1.08
CA ALA A 352 -1.41 -17.13 -1.84
C ALA A 352 -1.62 -17.29 -3.36
N TYR A 353 -2.14 -18.43 -3.79
CA TYR A 353 -2.48 -18.69 -5.18
C TYR A 353 -3.54 -17.70 -5.70
N PHE A 354 -4.69 -17.58 -5.03
CA PHE A 354 -5.77 -16.71 -5.51
C PHE A 354 -5.45 -15.21 -5.38
N ARG A 355 -4.65 -14.78 -4.40
CA ARG A 355 -4.14 -13.40 -4.32
C ARG A 355 -3.36 -13.00 -5.56
N GLY A 356 -2.65 -13.93 -6.18
CA GLY A 356 -1.93 -13.73 -7.43
C GLY A 356 -2.81 -13.89 -8.67
N GLU A 357 -3.73 -14.86 -8.67
CA GLU A 357 -4.58 -15.11 -9.83
C GLU A 357 -5.68 -14.06 -10.02
N LEU A 358 -6.38 -13.66 -8.96
CA LEU A 358 -7.57 -12.80 -9.08
C LEU A 358 -7.26 -11.35 -9.48
N VAL A 359 -6.01 -10.91 -9.35
CA VAL A 359 -5.58 -9.55 -9.73
C VAL A 359 -5.14 -9.43 -11.19
N LYS A 360 -5.00 -10.55 -11.90
CA LYS A 360 -4.64 -10.57 -13.32
C LYS A 360 -5.81 -10.08 -14.16
N LEU A 361 -5.50 -9.25 -15.17
CA LEU A 361 -6.48 -8.77 -16.13
C LEU A 361 -6.92 -9.92 -17.04
N ARG A 362 -8.23 -10.13 -17.11
CA ARG A 362 -8.90 -11.12 -17.96
C ARG A 362 -10.20 -10.55 -18.50
N THR A 363 -10.66 -11.07 -19.63
CA THR A 363 -12.05 -10.94 -20.06
C THR A 363 -12.96 -11.78 -19.17
N ALA A 364 -14.27 -11.50 -19.21
CA ALA A 364 -15.26 -12.32 -18.50
C ALA A 364 -15.24 -13.79 -18.97
N THR A 365 -14.97 -14.01 -20.27
CA THR A 365 -14.87 -15.35 -20.87
C THR A 365 -13.64 -16.10 -20.36
N GLU A 366 -12.46 -15.49 -20.43
CA GLU A 366 -11.21 -16.09 -19.91
C GLU A 366 -11.31 -16.40 -18.42
N LEU A 367 -11.91 -15.51 -17.62
CA LEU A 367 -12.11 -15.75 -16.20
C LEU A 367 -13.03 -16.95 -15.94
N ASN A 368 -14.09 -17.09 -16.75
CA ASN A 368 -14.99 -18.24 -16.67
C ASN A 368 -14.28 -19.55 -17.06
N GLU A 369 -13.49 -19.54 -18.14
CA GLU A 369 -12.69 -20.70 -18.58
C GLU A 369 -11.64 -21.11 -17.53
N ASP A 370 -10.92 -20.14 -16.96
CA ASP A 370 -9.96 -20.37 -15.89
C ASP A 370 -10.64 -20.97 -14.65
N SER A 371 -11.82 -20.47 -14.28
CA SER A 371 -12.59 -21.01 -13.14
C SER A 371 -12.99 -22.48 -13.35
N GLN A 372 -13.24 -22.87 -14.60
CA GLN A 372 -13.67 -24.21 -14.97
C GLN A 372 -12.53 -25.22 -15.13
N GLY A 373 -11.39 -24.74 -15.61
CA GLY A 373 -10.21 -25.55 -15.90
C GLY A 373 -9.11 -25.31 -14.87
N LYS A 374 -8.35 -24.25 -15.11
CA LYS A 374 -7.10 -23.95 -14.42
C LYS A 374 -7.25 -23.93 -12.90
N PHE A 375 -8.20 -23.17 -12.36
CA PHE A 375 -8.33 -22.97 -10.92
C PHE A 375 -8.67 -24.27 -10.20
N ARG A 376 -9.51 -25.10 -10.81
CA ARG A 376 -9.86 -26.42 -10.28
C ARG A 376 -8.67 -27.37 -10.26
N GLN A 377 -7.88 -27.37 -11.35
CA GLN A 377 -6.68 -28.20 -11.44
C GLN A 377 -5.62 -27.76 -10.44
N ASP A 378 -5.38 -26.47 -10.31
CA ASP A 378 -4.38 -25.93 -9.38
C ASP A 378 -4.79 -26.17 -7.91
N LEU A 379 -6.08 -26.03 -7.59
CA LEU A 379 -6.62 -26.41 -6.28
C LEU A 379 -6.43 -27.90 -5.97
N TYR A 380 -6.65 -28.77 -6.96
CA TYR A 380 -6.38 -30.20 -6.82
C TYR A 380 -4.90 -30.45 -6.53
N SER A 381 -3.99 -29.81 -7.27
CA SER A 381 -2.54 -29.96 -7.06
C SER A 381 -2.09 -29.47 -5.68
N ILE A 382 -2.65 -28.37 -5.18
CA ILE A 382 -2.40 -27.88 -3.81
C ILE A 382 -2.87 -28.92 -2.77
N GLY A 383 -4.07 -29.48 -2.97
CA GLY A 383 -4.61 -30.53 -2.12
C GLY A 383 -3.74 -31.79 -2.13
N GLU A 384 -3.37 -32.28 -3.31
CA GLU A 384 -2.58 -33.49 -3.50
C GLU A 384 -1.23 -33.38 -2.80
N LYS A 385 -0.55 -32.25 -2.97
CA LYS A 385 0.70 -31.93 -2.27
C LYS A 385 0.51 -31.85 -0.75
N SER A 386 -0.66 -31.42 -0.29
CA SER A 386 -0.90 -31.15 1.12
C SER A 386 -1.34 -32.36 1.94
N ILE A 387 -2.27 -33.16 1.41
CA ILE A 387 -2.95 -34.24 2.14
C ILE A 387 -2.95 -35.57 1.36
N GLY A 388 -2.32 -35.61 0.18
CA GLY A 388 -2.28 -36.78 -0.68
C GLY A 388 -3.50 -36.90 -1.60
N LYS A 389 -3.35 -37.72 -2.64
CA LYS A 389 -4.31 -37.86 -3.73
C LYS A 389 -5.70 -38.34 -3.27
N GLU A 390 -5.74 -39.41 -2.48
CA GLU A 390 -7.00 -40.02 -2.02
C GLU A 390 -7.83 -39.07 -1.18
N ARG A 391 -7.21 -38.43 -0.18
CA ARG A 391 -7.90 -37.46 0.69
C ARG A 391 -8.32 -36.20 -0.06
N THR A 392 -7.57 -35.79 -1.08
CA THR A 392 -7.96 -34.65 -1.94
C THR A 392 -9.20 -34.97 -2.76
N MET A 393 -9.25 -36.16 -3.37
CA MET A 393 -10.44 -36.61 -4.11
C MET A 393 -11.66 -36.72 -3.19
N GLU A 394 -11.48 -37.22 -1.97
CA GLU A 394 -12.55 -37.30 -0.99
C GLU A 394 -13.03 -35.92 -0.52
N ALA A 395 -12.12 -34.97 -0.31
CA ALA A 395 -12.47 -33.59 0.04
C ALA A 395 -13.31 -32.93 -1.07
N MET A 396 -12.93 -33.12 -2.33
CA MET A 396 -13.70 -32.64 -3.49
C MET A 396 -15.07 -33.30 -3.59
N ARG A 397 -15.16 -34.61 -3.31
CA ARG A 397 -16.43 -35.35 -3.29
C ARG A 397 -17.38 -34.80 -2.21
N LEU A 398 -16.88 -34.57 -1.00
CA LEU A 398 -17.65 -34.00 0.11
C LEU A 398 -18.17 -32.59 -0.22
N TYR A 399 -17.34 -31.77 -0.85
CA TYR A 399 -17.74 -30.44 -1.33
C TYR A 399 -18.88 -30.55 -2.35
N GLN A 400 -18.75 -31.43 -3.36
CA GLN A 400 -19.80 -31.65 -4.37
C GLN A 400 -21.11 -32.17 -3.78
N GLU A 401 -21.04 -33.07 -2.80
CA GLU A 401 -22.24 -33.55 -2.11
C GLU A 401 -22.94 -32.45 -1.32
N HIS A 402 -22.19 -31.57 -0.67
CA HIS A 402 -22.75 -30.42 0.02
C HIS A 402 -23.47 -29.48 -0.94
N CYS A 403 -22.83 -29.15 -2.07
CA CYS A 403 -23.44 -28.37 -3.15
C CYS A 403 -24.75 -29.01 -3.65
N ARG A 404 -24.75 -30.33 -3.85
CA ARG A 404 -25.94 -31.08 -4.31
C ARG A 404 -27.07 -31.06 -3.28
N LYS A 405 -26.77 -31.15 -1.98
CA LYS A 405 -27.77 -31.10 -0.90
C LYS A 405 -28.45 -29.73 -0.79
N GLN A 406 -27.73 -28.66 -1.12
CA GLN A 406 -28.28 -27.31 -1.14
C GLN A 406 -29.24 -27.07 -2.33
N CYS A 407 -29.22 -27.94 -3.35
CA CYS A 407 -30.06 -27.86 -4.55
C CYS A 407 -30.80 -29.16 -4.91
N PRO A 408 -31.91 -29.49 -4.22
CA PRO A 408 -32.73 -30.64 -4.61
C PRO A 408 -33.52 -30.33 -5.90
N GLY A 409 -33.19 -31.05 -7.00
CA GLY A 409 -34.00 -31.04 -8.24
C GLY A 409 -33.25 -30.83 -9.56
N ASP A 410 -31.94 -30.57 -9.53
CA ASP A 410 -31.11 -30.46 -10.75
C ASP A 410 -30.31 -31.77 -10.92
N SER A 411 -30.74 -32.65 -11.83
CA SER A 411 -30.16 -33.98 -12.02
C SER A 411 -28.96 -34.00 -12.97
N THR A 412 -28.46 -32.84 -13.40
CA THR A 412 -27.23 -32.75 -14.17
C THR A 412 -26.06 -32.45 -13.24
N TYR A 413 -25.29 -33.49 -12.89
CA TYR A 413 -23.87 -33.22 -12.71
C TYR A 413 -23.33 -32.81 -14.09
N ALA A 414 -22.92 -31.55 -14.27
CA ALA A 414 -21.69 -31.19 -14.99
C ALA A 414 -21.57 -29.66 -15.21
N VAL A 415 -20.32 -29.19 -15.20
CA VAL A 415 -19.83 -27.94 -15.80
C VAL A 415 -20.08 -26.66 -14.97
N PRO A 416 -19.03 -26.05 -14.38
CA PRO A 416 -19.12 -24.62 -14.04
C PRO A 416 -19.33 -23.87 -15.36
N GLY A 417 -20.19 -22.85 -15.43
CA GLY A 417 -20.49 -22.17 -16.70
C GLY A 417 -21.90 -22.37 -17.26
N THR A 418 -22.78 -23.11 -16.58
CA THR A 418 -24.22 -22.82 -16.66
C THR A 418 -24.62 -22.02 -15.42
N ALA A 419 -25.33 -20.93 -15.62
CA ALA A 419 -25.69 -19.97 -14.58
C ALA A 419 -26.53 -20.65 -13.49
N LYS A 420 -25.88 -21.07 -12.39
CA LYS A 420 -26.42 -21.28 -11.03
C LYS A 420 -25.32 -21.87 -10.14
N ASP A 421 -24.56 -20.99 -9.48
CA ASP A 421 -23.73 -21.35 -8.34
C ASP A 421 -24.63 -21.92 -7.23
N CYS A 422 -24.67 -23.25 -7.14
CA CYS A 422 -25.24 -24.06 -6.05
C CYS A 422 -26.51 -23.51 -5.37
N CYS A 423 -27.43 -22.95 -6.19
CA CYS A 423 -28.74 -22.35 -5.87
C CYS A 423 -28.76 -20.82 -5.71
N LYS A 424 -28.98 -20.15 -6.85
CA LYS A 424 -30.07 -19.17 -6.98
C LYS A 424 -30.70 -19.21 -8.37
N LYS A 425 -31.98 -19.61 -8.42
CA LYS A 425 -32.95 -19.04 -9.37
C LYS A 425 -33.05 -17.54 -9.05
N ASP A 426 -32.90 -16.73 -10.09
CA ASP A 426 -33.33 -15.32 -10.20
C ASP A 426 -33.71 -14.64 -8.90
N LYS A 427 -32.81 -13.80 -8.35
CA LYS A 427 -33.23 -12.57 -7.67
C LYS A 427 -32.16 -11.49 -7.80
N ILE A 428 -32.52 -10.54 -8.69
CA ILE A 428 -32.18 -9.12 -8.77
C ILE A 428 -31.00 -8.78 -9.68
N LEU A 429 -31.39 -8.42 -10.92
CA LEU A 429 -30.83 -7.41 -11.84
C LEU A 429 -29.31 -7.35 -12.04
#